data_AF-H0EN65-F1
#
_entry.id   AF-H0EN65-F1
#
_cell.length_a   1.000
_cell.length_b   1.000
_cell.length_c   1.000
_cell.angle_alpha   90.00
_cell.angle_beta   90.00
_cell.angle_gamma   90.00
#
_symmetry.space_group_name_H-M   'P 1'
#
loop_
_entity.id
_entity.type
_entity.pdbx_description
1 polymer ?
#
loop_
_entity_poly.entity_id
_entity_poly.type
_entity_poly.pdbx_seq_one_letter_code
_entity_poly.pdbx_strand_id
1 'polypeptide(L)'
;MEITQAVRAMPWIAVMTTPFFLAEVLGYSKLYDTLSDEPFPYYNWLQFPMFLLFTDFCIYFIHRALHSPLLYKSLHKPHHKWIMPTPYASVAFHPVDGFLQSLPYHLFPFIFPLQKFAYLALFLFVQIWTVFIHDGEYVANGTILNGAACHTMHHLYFNYNYGQYTTLWDRLGGSYRKPNEELFRRDSKMGQKEWERQVAEMENRVKDAEGEDDRQYVSSKAVKVGSKKDN
;
A
#
# COMPACT_ATOMS: atom_id res chain seq x y z
N MET A 1 -11.82 -2.25 14.10
CA MET A 1 -10.67 -1.34 14.27
C MET A 1 -9.52 -1.86 13.41
N GLU A 2 -8.70 -0.98 12.83
CA GLU A 2 -7.58 -1.29 11.92
C GLU A 2 -6.65 -2.37 12.48
N ILE A 3 -6.20 -2.15 13.72
CA ILE A 3 -5.29 -3.05 14.45
C ILE A 3 -5.87 -4.47 14.53
N THR A 4 -7.16 -4.60 14.84
CA THR A 4 -7.81 -5.92 14.93
C THR A 4 -7.81 -6.65 13.59
N GLN A 5 -8.03 -5.94 12.48
CA GLN A 5 -8.02 -6.54 11.14
C GLN A 5 -6.59 -6.95 10.75
N ALA A 6 -5.61 -6.06 10.96
CA ALA A 6 -4.21 -6.36 10.73
C ALA A 6 -3.75 -7.60 11.51
N VAL A 7 -3.97 -7.63 12.83
CA VAL A 7 -3.56 -8.74 13.70
C VAL A 7 -4.24 -10.06 13.32
N ARG A 8 -5.50 -10.02 12.86
CA ARG A 8 -6.20 -11.22 12.39
C ARG A 8 -5.70 -11.71 11.04
N ALA A 9 -5.31 -10.80 10.15
CA ALA A 9 -4.90 -11.15 8.79
C ALA A 9 -3.45 -11.67 8.71
N MET A 10 -2.54 -11.08 9.49
CA MET A 10 -1.11 -11.39 9.44
C MET A 10 -0.75 -12.89 9.54
N PRO A 11 -1.32 -13.69 10.47
CA PRO A 11 -1.00 -15.11 10.55
C PRO A 11 -1.36 -15.87 9.27
N TRP A 12 -2.48 -15.53 8.63
CA TRP A 12 -2.92 -16.18 7.39
C TRP A 12 -2.08 -15.76 6.19
N ILE A 13 -1.68 -14.49 6.12
CA ILE A 13 -0.71 -14.01 5.12
C ILE A 13 0.60 -14.80 5.28
N ALA A 14 1.10 -14.92 6.51
CA ALA A 14 2.31 -15.68 6.81
C ALA A 14 2.21 -17.16 6.41
N VAL A 15 1.08 -17.82 6.68
CA VAL A 15 0.85 -19.21 6.25
C VAL A 15 0.92 -19.33 4.72
N MET A 16 0.35 -18.38 3.97
CA MET A 16 0.38 -18.40 2.51
C MET A 16 1.77 -18.06 1.93
N THR A 17 2.58 -17.23 2.61
CA THR A 17 3.95 -16.91 2.18
C THR A 17 4.97 -17.96 2.61
N THR A 18 4.68 -18.76 3.64
CA THR A 18 5.60 -19.77 4.20
C THR A 18 6.18 -20.74 3.16
N PRO A 19 5.41 -21.28 2.19
CA PRO A 19 5.97 -22.18 1.18
C PRO A 19 7.07 -21.52 0.32
N PHE A 20 6.93 -20.23 0.01
CA PHE A 20 7.92 -19.48 -0.77
C PHE A 20 9.18 -19.25 0.05
N PHE A 21 9.02 -18.80 1.30
CA PHE A 21 10.15 -18.60 2.21
C PHE A 21 10.89 -19.92 2.51
N LEU A 22 10.16 -21.03 2.69
CA LEU A 22 10.75 -22.34 2.86
C LEU A 22 11.55 -22.76 1.62
N ALA A 23 10.99 -22.53 0.42
CA ALA A 23 11.70 -22.84 -0.82
C ALA A 23 12.96 -21.98 -1.01
N GLU A 24 12.94 -20.70 -0.61
CA GLU A 24 14.11 -19.82 -0.58
C GLU A 24 15.19 -20.37 0.37
N VAL A 25 14.83 -20.75 1.59
CA VAL A 25 15.76 -21.29 2.60
C VAL A 25 16.34 -22.65 2.19
N LEU A 26 15.55 -23.49 1.52
CA LEU A 26 15.99 -24.79 0.99
C LEU A 26 16.87 -24.66 -0.26
N GLY A 27 17.10 -23.44 -0.78
CA GLY A 27 17.98 -23.20 -1.92
C GLY A 27 17.32 -23.42 -3.29
N TYR A 28 15.98 -23.41 -3.37
CA TYR A 28 15.27 -23.48 -4.65
C TYR A 28 15.17 -22.13 -5.37
N SER A 29 15.60 -21.04 -4.74
CA SER A 29 15.67 -19.70 -5.34
C SER A 29 17.10 -19.36 -5.80
N LYS A 30 17.24 -18.24 -6.51
CA LYS A 30 18.52 -17.70 -7.01
C LYS A 30 19.17 -16.75 -5.99
N LEU A 31 18.90 -16.94 -4.69
CA LEU A 31 19.54 -16.16 -3.64
C LEU A 31 21.04 -16.50 -3.56
N TYR A 32 21.89 -15.48 -3.44
CA TYR A 32 23.33 -15.67 -3.28
C TYR A 32 23.88 -14.96 -2.04
N ASP A 33 24.96 -15.49 -1.48
CA ASP A 33 25.45 -15.13 -0.15
C ASP A 33 26.33 -13.89 -0.16
N THR A 34 27.41 -13.91 -0.95
CA THR A 34 28.46 -12.88 -0.88
C THR A 34 28.41 -11.93 -2.08
N LEU A 35 28.97 -10.74 -1.93
CA LEU A 35 29.05 -9.79 -3.05
C LEU A 35 29.90 -10.31 -4.22
N SER A 36 30.85 -11.22 -3.96
CA SER A 36 31.66 -11.86 -4.99
C SER A 36 30.91 -12.88 -5.84
N ASP A 37 29.74 -13.35 -5.39
CA ASP A 37 28.91 -14.31 -6.12
C ASP A 37 27.99 -13.62 -7.13
N GLU A 38 28.25 -12.34 -7.45
CA GLU A 38 27.43 -11.59 -8.38
C GLU A 38 27.47 -12.23 -9.79
N PRO A 39 26.32 -12.35 -10.49
CA PRO A 39 26.26 -12.97 -11.81
C PRO A 39 27.17 -12.32 -12.87
N PHE A 40 27.37 -11.01 -12.76
CA PHE A 40 28.26 -10.21 -13.60
C PHE A 40 28.62 -8.90 -12.89
N PRO A 41 29.71 -8.22 -13.30
CA PRO A 41 30.14 -6.97 -12.65
C PRO A 41 29.02 -5.94 -12.54
N TYR A 42 28.90 -5.31 -11.38
CA TYR A 42 27.90 -4.28 -11.04
C TYR A 42 26.47 -4.81 -10.81
N TYR A 43 26.24 -6.12 -10.87
CA TYR A 43 24.92 -6.68 -10.58
C TYR A 43 24.47 -6.38 -9.16
N ASN A 44 25.40 -6.33 -8.20
CA ASN A 44 25.10 -5.97 -6.82
C ASN A 44 24.41 -4.60 -6.66
N TRP A 45 24.61 -3.68 -7.61
CA TRP A 45 23.92 -2.39 -7.65
C TRP A 45 22.64 -2.45 -8.49
N LEU A 46 22.68 -3.17 -9.62
CA LEU A 46 21.56 -3.31 -10.54
C LEU A 46 20.34 -4.03 -9.93
N GLN A 47 20.57 -4.94 -8.99
CA GLN A 47 19.49 -5.71 -8.34
C GLN A 47 18.44 -4.82 -7.65
N PHE A 48 18.84 -3.66 -7.10
CA PHE A 48 17.92 -2.75 -6.39
C PHE A 48 16.87 -2.09 -7.30
N PRO A 49 17.25 -1.32 -8.35
CA PRO A 49 16.26 -0.77 -9.28
C PRO A 49 15.50 -1.87 -10.03
N MET A 50 16.14 -3.01 -10.30
CA MET A 50 15.45 -4.14 -10.95
C MET A 50 14.36 -4.72 -10.04
N PHE A 51 14.64 -4.90 -8.74
CA PHE A 51 13.65 -5.32 -7.75
C PHE A 51 12.49 -4.33 -7.65
N LEU A 52 12.80 -3.04 -7.52
CA LEU A 52 11.77 -2.01 -7.40
C LEU A 52 10.88 -1.95 -8.64
N LEU A 53 11.46 -1.97 -9.85
CA LEU A 53 10.68 -1.91 -11.09
C LEU A 53 9.83 -3.17 -11.31
N PHE A 54 10.39 -4.35 -11.03
CA PHE A 54 9.65 -5.61 -11.15
C PHE A 54 8.47 -5.67 -10.18
N THR A 55 8.72 -5.32 -8.92
CA THR A 55 7.69 -5.37 -7.87
C THR A 55 6.63 -4.30 -8.09
N ASP A 56 7.01 -3.07 -8.46
CA ASP A 56 6.05 -2.00 -8.82
C ASP A 56 5.14 -2.43 -9.97
N PHE A 57 5.71 -3.06 -11.00
CA PHE A 57 4.97 -3.59 -12.14
C PHE A 57 3.95 -4.64 -11.72
N CYS A 58 4.39 -5.70 -11.04
CA CYS A 58 3.50 -6.78 -10.64
C CYS A 58 2.42 -6.29 -9.68
N ILE A 59 2.77 -5.48 -8.68
CA ILE A 59 1.83 -4.95 -7.71
C ILE A 59 0.82 -4.03 -8.38
N TYR A 60 1.23 -3.18 -9.32
CA TYR A 60 0.31 -2.35 -10.09
C TYR A 60 -0.83 -3.18 -10.72
N PHE A 61 -0.48 -4.28 -11.40
CA PHE A 61 -1.49 -5.13 -12.04
C PHE A 61 -2.35 -5.89 -11.03
N ILE A 62 -1.75 -6.42 -9.97
CA ILE A 62 -2.48 -7.12 -8.90
C ILE A 62 -3.45 -6.17 -8.22
N HIS A 63 -2.98 -4.98 -7.86
CA HIS A 63 -3.77 -3.95 -7.20
C HIS A 63 -4.91 -3.47 -8.10
N ARG A 64 -4.64 -3.17 -9.37
CA ARG A 64 -5.68 -2.82 -10.34
C ARG A 64 -6.70 -3.95 -10.53
N ALA A 65 -6.29 -5.21 -10.52
CA ALA A 65 -7.20 -6.35 -10.59
C ALA A 65 -8.04 -6.49 -9.31
N LEU A 66 -7.47 -6.22 -8.13
CA LEU A 66 -8.18 -6.20 -6.86
C LEU A 66 -9.28 -5.14 -6.80
N HIS A 67 -9.17 -4.07 -7.59
CA HIS A 67 -10.23 -3.08 -7.80
C HIS A 67 -11.29 -3.47 -8.83
N SER A 68 -11.18 -4.64 -9.45
CA SER A 68 -12.25 -5.16 -10.30
C SER A 68 -13.51 -5.50 -9.47
N PRO A 69 -14.72 -5.37 -10.03
CA PRO A 69 -15.96 -5.66 -9.29
C PRO A 69 -16.04 -7.05 -8.66
N LEU A 70 -15.35 -8.03 -9.27
CA LEU A 70 -15.32 -9.42 -8.81
C LEU A 70 -14.46 -9.61 -7.55
N LEU A 71 -13.34 -8.90 -7.44
CA LEU A 71 -12.37 -9.08 -6.36
C LEU A 71 -12.52 -8.02 -5.26
N TYR A 72 -12.91 -6.80 -5.63
CA TYR A 72 -12.94 -5.65 -4.72
C TYR A 72 -13.82 -5.92 -3.52
N LYS A 73 -15.09 -6.31 -3.72
CA LYS A 73 -16.05 -6.48 -2.63
C LYS A 73 -15.60 -7.54 -1.61
N SER A 74 -14.96 -8.61 -2.06
CA SER A 74 -14.53 -9.72 -1.20
C SER A 74 -13.15 -9.54 -0.58
N LEU A 75 -12.20 -8.95 -1.32
CA LEU A 75 -10.78 -8.96 -0.95
C LEU A 75 -10.27 -7.58 -0.56
N HIS A 76 -10.60 -6.54 -1.33
CA HIS A 76 -9.90 -5.25 -1.23
C HIS A 76 -10.73 -4.16 -0.51
N LYS A 77 -12.06 -4.27 -0.51
CA LYS A 77 -12.97 -3.42 0.28
C LYS A 77 -12.58 -3.34 1.76
N PRO A 78 -12.16 -4.44 2.44
CA PRO A 78 -11.71 -4.36 3.83
C PRO A 78 -10.52 -3.42 4.05
N HIS A 79 -9.60 -3.29 3.08
CA HIS A 79 -8.49 -2.34 3.15
C HIS A 79 -8.96 -0.89 2.92
N HIS A 80 -9.84 -0.69 1.94
CA HIS A 80 -10.46 0.59 1.60
C HIS A 80 -11.51 1.08 2.61
N LYS A 81 -11.70 0.35 3.70
CA LYS A 81 -12.58 0.76 4.80
C LYS A 81 -12.11 2.05 5.47
N TRP A 82 -10.81 2.36 5.40
CA TRP A 82 -10.18 3.54 6.01
C TRP A 82 -9.73 4.52 4.94
N ILE A 83 -10.66 5.36 4.53
CA ILE A 83 -10.51 6.33 3.42
C ILE A 83 -9.35 7.29 3.63
N MET A 84 -9.16 7.69 4.88
CA MET A 84 -7.96 8.40 5.29
C MET A 84 -7.04 7.37 5.89
N PRO A 85 -6.06 6.89 5.12
CA PRO A 85 -5.21 5.82 5.57
C PRO A 85 -4.44 6.29 6.80
N THR A 86 -4.20 5.34 7.68
CA THR A 86 -3.30 5.48 8.82
C THR A 86 -2.16 4.48 8.64
N PRO A 87 -1.06 4.63 9.39
CA PRO A 87 -0.03 3.59 9.45
C PRO A 87 -0.58 2.18 9.77
N TYR A 88 -1.67 2.06 10.53
CA TYR A 88 -2.27 0.76 10.85
C TYR A 88 -3.14 0.22 9.70
N ALA A 89 -3.78 1.11 8.93
CA ALA A 89 -4.51 0.73 7.71
C ALA A 89 -3.59 0.10 6.66
N SER A 90 -2.30 0.50 6.65
CA SER A 90 -1.27 0.00 5.72
C SER A 90 -1.03 -1.52 5.79
N VAL A 91 -1.47 -2.18 6.86
CA VAL A 91 -1.34 -3.64 7.07
C VAL A 91 -2.68 -4.32 7.33
N ALA A 92 -3.79 -3.58 7.25
CA ALA A 92 -5.12 -4.07 7.54
C ALA A 92 -5.81 -4.62 6.28
N PHE A 93 -5.28 -5.69 5.71
CA PHE A 93 -5.82 -6.33 4.50
C PHE A 93 -6.76 -7.50 4.79
N HIS A 94 -7.51 -7.92 3.77
CA HIS A 94 -7.93 -9.32 3.71
C HIS A 94 -6.68 -10.21 3.53
N PRO A 95 -6.59 -11.42 4.12
CA PRO A 95 -5.39 -12.24 3.99
C PRO A 95 -4.95 -12.50 2.55
N VAL A 96 -5.88 -12.85 1.67
CA VAL A 96 -5.58 -13.13 0.26
C VAL A 96 -5.13 -11.85 -0.48
N ASP A 97 -5.68 -10.69 -0.13
CA ASP A 97 -5.26 -9.40 -0.69
C ASP A 97 -3.81 -9.10 -0.31
N GLY A 98 -3.50 -9.14 0.99
CA GLY A 98 -2.14 -8.93 1.48
C GLY A 98 -1.14 -9.94 0.91
N PHE A 99 -1.53 -11.22 0.80
CA PHE A 99 -0.70 -12.24 0.14
C PHE A 99 -0.44 -11.92 -1.33
N LEU A 100 -1.47 -11.64 -2.12
CA LEU A 100 -1.33 -11.34 -3.55
C LEU A 100 -0.41 -10.13 -3.77
N GLN A 101 -0.58 -9.06 -3.00
CA GLN A 101 0.28 -7.88 -3.11
C GLN A 101 1.71 -8.13 -2.61
N SER A 102 1.93 -9.05 -1.66
CA SER A 102 3.27 -9.43 -1.18
C SER A 102 4.02 -10.40 -2.11
N LEU A 103 3.28 -11.17 -2.91
CA LEU A 103 3.82 -12.26 -3.71
C LEU A 103 4.96 -11.84 -4.66
N PRO A 104 4.94 -10.67 -5.33
CA PRO A 104 6.03 -10.23 -6.20
C PRO A 104 7.39 -10.14 -5.49
N TYR A 105 7.42 -9.79 -4.20
CA TYR A 105 8.66 -9.72 -3.42
C TYR A 105 9.32 -11.09 -3.23
N HIS A 106 8.50 -12.14 -3.12
CA HIS A 106 8.95 -13.53 -3.00
C HIS A 106 9.24 -14.15 -4.36
N LEU A 107 8.53 -13.77 -5.43
CA LEU A 107 8.78 -14.31 -6.76
C LEU A 107 10.08 -13.80 -7.38
N PHE A 108 10.50 -12.57 -7.06
CA PHE A 108 11.72 -11.99 -7.61
C PHE A 108 12.95 -12.91 -7.50
N PRO A 109 13.32 -13.44 -6.31
CA PRO A 109 14.49 -14.31 -6.18
C PRO A 109 14.37 -15.66 -6.90
N PHE A 110 13.18 -16.10 -7.35
CA PHE A 110 13.06 -17.30 -8.19
C PHE A 110 13.34 -17.02 -9.67
N ILE A 111 13.18 -15.77 -10.10
CA ILE A 111 13.35 -15.34 -11.48
C ILE A 111 14.74 -14.72 -11.69
N PHE A 112 15.16 -13.86 -10.76
CA PHE A 112 16.41 -13.10 -10.83
C PHE A 112 17.30 -13.41 -9.63
N PRO A 113 18.64 -13.44 -9.80
CA PRO A 113 19.55 -13.46 -8.68
C PRO A 113 19.31 -12.31 -7.70
N LEU A 114 19.42 -12.58 -6.41
CA LEU A 114 19.27 -11.54 -5.39
C LEU A 114 20.19 -11.84 -4.21
N GLN A 115 20.99 -10.87 -3.79
CA GLN A 115 21.90 -11.05 -2.67
C GLN A 115 21.10 -11.12 -1.37
N LYS A 116 21.40 -12.07 -0.48
CA LYS A 116 20.59 -12.31 0.74
C LYS A 116 20.48 -11.09 1.66
N PHE A 117 21.56 -10.32 1.84
CA PHE A 117 21.51 -9.10 2.65
C PHE A 117 20.70 -7.98 1.96
N ALA A 118 20.83 -7.83 0.64
CA ALA A 118 20.00 -6.93 -0.15
C ALA A 118 18.52 -7.33 -0.05
N TYR A 119 18.20 -8.63 -0.07
CA TYR A 119 16.84 -9.12 0.10
C TYR A 119 16.24 -8.70 1.46
N LEU A 120 16.98 -8.87 2.56
CA LEU A 120 16.54 -8.44 3.89
C LEU A 120 16.38 -6.91 3.98
N ALA A 121 17.31 -6.16 3.40
CA ALA A 121 17.26 -4.70 3.37
C ALA A 121 16.04 -4.21 2.56
N LEU A 122 15.76 -4.83 1.41
CA LEU A 122 14.60 -4.54 0.58
C LEU A 122 13.30 -4.92 1.28
N PHE A 123 13.26 -6.07 1.97
CA PHE A 123 12.11 -6.47 2.78
C PHE A 123 11.77 -5.41 3.84
N LEU A 124 12.78 -4.94 4.60
CA LEU A 124 12.59 -3.84 5.55
C LEU A 124 12.13 -2.55 4.87
N PHE A 125 12.76 -2.18 3.75
CA PHE A 125 12.40 -1.00 2.97
C PHE A 125 10.94 -1.04 2.54
N VAL A 126 10.43 -2.18 2.05
CA VAL A 126 9.03 -2.34 1.63
C VAL A 126 8.08 -2.10 2.79
N GLN A 127 8.37 -2.63 3.98
CA GLN A 127 7.53 -2.41 5.16
C GLN A 127 7.48 -0.93 5.55
N ILE A 128 8.64 -0.28 5.56
CA ILE A 128 8.76 1.14 5.83
C ILE A 128 7.97 1.94 4.79
N TRP A 129 8.21 1.69 3.50
CA TRP A 129 7.54 2.36 2.39
C TRP A 129 6.01 2.23 2.46
N THR A 130 5.53 1.02 2.75
CA THR A 130 4.09 0.74 2.88
C THR A 130 3.46 1.60 3.97
N VAL A 131 4.14 1.80 5.10
CA VAL A 131 3.69 2.74 6.13
C VAL A 131 3.76 4.19 5.65
N PHE A 132 4.86 4.59 5.01
CA PHE A 132 5.07 5.96 4.51
C PHE A 132 4.01 6.42 3.50
N ILE A 133 3.48 5.53 2.64
CA ILE A 133 2.41 5.91 1.70
C ILE A 133 1.02 5.97 2.37
N HIS A 134 0.90 5.54 3.63
CA HIS A 134 -0.34 5.53 4.40
C HIS A 134 -0.31 6.44 5.65
N ASP A 135 0.80 7.13 5.92
CA ASP A 135 0.97 7.95 7.13
C ASP A 135 0.22 9.28 7.07
N GLY A 136 -0.30 9.64 5.90
CA GLY A 136 -0.99 10.90 5.63
C GLY A 136 -0.07 12.11 5.56
N GLU A 137 1.25 11.96 5.63
CA GLU A 137 2.22 13.05 5.51
C GLU A 137 2.58 13.34 4.04
N TYR A 138 1.99 14.41 3.52
CA TYR A 138 2.11 14.80 2.12
C TYR A 138 3.37 15.65 1.88
N VAL A 139 4.54 15.05 2.05
CA VAL A 139 5.85 15.73 1.89
C VAL A 139 6.35 15.77 0.44
N ALA A 140 5.97 14.80 -0.39
CA ALA A 140 6.46 14.69 -1.76
C ALA A 140 5.38 15.13 -2.77
N ASN A 141 5.49 16.35 -3.30
CA ASN A 141 4.69 16.85 -4.43
C ASN A 141 5.32 16.47 -5.81
N GLY A 142 6.19 15.47 -5.82
CA GLY A 142 6.85 14.98 -7.03
C GLY A 142 5.85 14.22 -7.91
N THR A 143 6.01 14.34 -9.23
CA THR A 143 5.12 13.67 -10.20
C THR A 143 5.48 12.22 -10.47
N ILE A 144 6.64 11.76 -9.99
CA ILE A 144 7.20 10.43 -10.27
C ILE A 144 6.84 9.42 -9.18
N LEU A 145 7.02 9.77 -7.91
CA LEU A 145 6.78 8.87 -6.79
C LEU A 145 5.28 8.78 -6.46
N ASN A 146 4.81 7.56 -6.20
CA ASN A 146 3.49 7.33 -5.62
C ASN A 146 3.60 7.46 -4.10
N GLY A 147 3.58 8.69 -3.60
CA GLY A 147 3.67 9.00 -2.17
C GLY A 147 2.30 9.03 -1.47
N ALA A 148 2.29 9.41 -0.19
CA ALA A 148 1.08 9.44 0.64
C ALA A 148 -0.09 10.22 0.03
N ALA A 149 0.18 11.31 -0.70
CA ALA A 149 -0.86 12.11 -1.34
C ALA A 149 -1.51 11.36 -2.52
N CYS A 150 -0.71 10.69 -3.34
CA CYS A 150 -1.21 9.88 -4.45
C CYS A 150 -2.02 8.68 -3.93
N HIS A 151 -1.55 8.04 -2.87
CA HIS A 151 -2.22 6.90 -2.26
C HIS A 151 -3.49 7.30 -1.47
N THR A 152 -3.51 8.47 -0.83
CA THR A 152 -4.77 8.99 -0.24
C THR A 152 -5.81 9.26 -1.32
N MET A 153 -5.42 9.83 -2.46
CA MET A 153 -6.32 9.97 -3.60
C MET A 153 -6.79 8.61 -4.12
N HIS A 154 -5.94 7.58 -4.05
CA HIS A 154 -6.36 6.21 -4.36
C HIS A 154 -7.49 5.73 -3.43
N HIS A 155 -7.34 5.86 -2.12
CA HIS A 155 -8.40 5.52 -1.14
C HIS A 155 -9.68 6.37 -1.28
N LEU A 156 -9.57 7.60 -1.78
CA LEU A 156 -10.73 8.48 -2.01
C LEU A 156 -11.50 8.17 -3.30
N TYR A 157 -10.79 7.84 -4.39
CA TYR A 157 -11.39 7.75 -5.73
C TYR A 157 -11.42 6.33 -6.31
N PHE A 158 -10.75 5.37 -5.67
CA PHE A 158 -10.63 3.93 -5.98
C PHE A 158 -9.97 3.59 -7.32
N ASN A 159 -10.21 4.39 -8.37
CA ASN A 159 -9.89 4.07 -9.75
C ASN A 159 -8.52 4.59 -10.24
N TYR A 160 -7.70 5.13 -9.36
CA TYR A 160 -6.47 5.85 -9.71
C TYR A 160 -5.29 5.49 -8.81
N ASN A 161 -4.07 5.71 -9.29
CA ASN A 161 -2.81 5.65 -8.52
C ASN A 161 -2.55 4.29 -7.83
N TYR A 162 -2.64 3.19 -8.58
CA TYR A 162 -2.46 1.82 -8.07
C TYR A 162 -1.00 1.43 -7.82
N GLY A 163 -0.02 2.15 -8.35
CA GLY A 163 1.41 1.81 -8.22
C GLY A 163 1.88 1.80 -6.77
N GLN A 164 2.86 0.96 -6.44
CA GLN A 164 3.37 0.85 -5.08
C GLN A 164 4.38 1.95 -4.77
N TYR A 165 5.35 2.17 -5.66
CA TYR A 165 6.46 3.10 -5.46
C TYR A 165 6.39 4.28 -6.42
N THR A 166 6.00 4.04 -7.67
CA THR A 166 6.04 5.05 -8.72
C THR A 166 4.68 5.20 -9.40
N THR A 167 4.51 6.34 -10.08
CA THR A 167 3.35 6.62 -10.92
C THR A 167 3.55 6.14 -12.36
N LEU A 168 4.66 5.47 -12.66
CA LEU A 168 5.03 5.05 -14.02
C LEU A 168 3.92 4.21 -14.65
N TRP A 169 3.51 3.15 -13.98
CA TRP A 169 2.50 2.22 -14.48
C TRP A 169 1.10 2.84 -14.52
N ASP A 170 0.80 3.74 -13.58
CA ASP A 170 -0.44 4.52 -13.63
C ASP A 170 -0.50 5.45 -14.84
N ARG A 171 0.62 6.05 -15.23
CA ARG A 171 0.69 6.89 -16.43
C ARG A 171 0.55 6.06 -17.69
N LEU A 172 1.26 4.93 -17.77
CA LEU A 172 1.18 4.02 -18.93
C LEU A 172 -0.21 3.37 -19.04
N GLY A 173 -0.83 3.04 -17.92
CA GLY A 173 -2.13 2.37 -17.86
C GLY A 173 -3.34 3.30 -17.79
N GLY A 174 -3.13 4.63 -17.86
CA GLY A 174 -4.19 5.64 -17.89
C GLY A 174 -4.93 5.84 -16.56
N SER A 175 -4.34 5.43 -15.44
CA SER A 175 -4.91 5.53 -14.08
C SER A 175 -4.21 6.57 -13.20
N TYR A 176 -3.33 7.40 -13.77
CA TYR A 176 -2.68 8.47 -13.01
C TYR A 176 -3.63 9.64 -12.72
N ARG A 177 -3.70 10.03 -11.45
CA ARG A 177 -4.37 11.26 -11.00
C ARG A 177 -3.42 12.07 -10.11
N LYS A 178 -3.14 13.31 -10.53
CA LYS A 178 -2.35 14.25 -9.73
C LYS A 178 -3.07 14.53 -8.40
N PRO A 179 -2.37 14.49 -7.25
CA PRO A 179 -2.97 14.86 -5.98
C PRO A 179 -3.39 16.33 -5.94
N ASN A 180 -4.46 16.61 -5.19
CA ASN A 180 -4.97 17.96 -5.00
C ASN A 180 -3.93 18.81 -4.25
N GLU A 181 -3.72 20.06 -4.68
CA GLU A 181 -2.71 20.95 -4.07
C GLU A 181 -2.99 21.26 -2.60
N GLU A 182 -4.26 21.16 -2.20
CA GLU A 182 -4.74 21.37 -0.82
C GLU A 182 -4.17 20.37 0.19
N LEU A 183 -3.81 19.16 -0.27
CA LEU A 183 -3.20 18.14 0.58
C LEU A 183 -1.80 18.60 1.05
N PHE A 184 -1.04 19.31 0.21
CA PHE A 184 0.33 19.73 0.56
C PHE A 184 0.38 20.96 1.49
N ARG A 185 -0.76 21.59 1.77
CA ARG A 185 -0.86 22.77 2.64
C ARG A 185 -1.25 22.33 4.05
N ARG A 186 -0.34 22.51 5.01
CA ARG A 186 -0.55 22.12 6.43
C ARG A 186 -1.83 22.70 7.03
N ASP A 187 -2.18 23.94 6.68
CA ASP A 187 -3.33 24.66 7.24
C ASP A 187 -4.69 24.16 6.69
N SER A 188 -4.70 23.57 5.49
CA SER A 188 -5.93 23.05 4.85
C SER A 188 -6.08 21.54 4.94
N LYS A 189 -4.99 20.77 5.00
CA LYS A 189 -4.99 19.28 5.10
C LYS A 189 -5.87 18.77 6.24
N MET A 190 -5.81 19.43 7.40
CA MET A 190 -6.55 19.07 8.62
C MET A 190 -7.75 19.99 8.86
N GLY A 191 -8.08 20.86 7.90
CA GLY A 191 -9.18 21.79 8.01
C GLY A 191 -10.50 21.03 8.03
N GLN A 192 -11.31 21.24 9.08
CA GLN A 192 -12.64 20.63 9.26
C GLN A 192 -13.50 20.69 7.98
N LYS A 193 -13.47 21.83 7.26
CA LYS A 193 -14.21 22.02 5.99
C LYS A 193 -13.72 21.14 4.85
N GLU A 194 -12.41 20.97 4.72
CA GLU A 194 -11.83 20.15 3.64
C GLU A 194 -12.06 18.67 3.93
N TRP A 195 -11.93 18.28 5.20
CA TRP A 195 -12.33 16.96 5.66
C TRP A 195 -13.80 16.65 5.34
N GLU A 196 -14.72 17.56 5.71
CA GLU A 196 -16.15 17.39 5.43
C GLU A 196 -16.44 17.32 3.92
N ARG A 197 -15.73 18.11 3.10
CA ARG A 197 -15.83 18.06 1.63
C ARG A 197 -15.36 16.72 1.06
N GLN A 198 -14.19 16.24 1.49
CA GLN A 198 -13.62 14.97 1.01
C GLN A 198 -14.49 13.79 1.43
N VAL A 199 -14.99 13.79 2.66
CA VAL A 199 -15.93 12.78 3.14
C VAL A 199 -17.22 12.81 2.33
N ALA A 200 -17.81 13.99 2.10
CA ALA A 200 -19.05 14.10 1.32
C ALA A 200 -18.89 13.68 -0.16
N GLU A 201 -17.79 14.06 -0.82
CA GLU A 201 -17.50 13.62 -2.18
C GLU A 201 -17.32 12.10 -2.24
N MET A 202 -16.67 11.54 -1.22
CA MET A 202 -16.46 10.10 -1.11
C MET A 202 -17.75 9.34 -0.78
N GLU A 203 -18.62 9.84 0.09
CA GLU A 203 -19.90 9.20 0.44
C GLU A 203 -20.80 9.08 -0.80
N ASN A 204 -20.82 10.10 -1.65
CA ASN A 204 -21.54 10.05 -2.91
C ASN A 204 -20.96 8.98 -3.85
N ARG A 205 -19.63 8.91 -3.98
CA ARG A 205 -19.00 7.93 -4.87
C ARG A 205 -19.09 6.49 -4.37
N VAL A 206 -19.06 6.27 -3.06
CA VAL A 206 -19.26 4.93 -2.51
C VAL A 206 -20.71 4.49 -2.67
N LYS A 207 -21.69 5.39 -2.55
CA LYS A 207 -23.07 5.06 -2.95
C LYS A 207 -23.17 4.68 -4.43
N ASP A 208 -22.47 5.39 -5.32
CA ASP A 208 -22.45 5.05 -6.75
C ASP A 208 -21.78 3.69 -7.03
N ALA A 209 -20.74 3.33 -6.26
CA ALA A 209 -19.98 2.09 -6.47
C ALA A 209 -20.58 0.87 -5.72
N GLU A 210 -21.20 1.07 -4.57
CA GLU A 210 -21.58 0.02 -3.62
C GLU A 210 -23.08 -0.02 -3.28
N GLY A 211 -23.86 1.01 -3.63
CA GLY A 211 -25.29 1.11 -3.33
C GLY A 211 -25.57 1.52 -1.88
N GLU A 212 -25.30 0.64 -0.91
CA GLU A 212 -25.43 0.94 0.52
C GLU A 212 -24.04 0.95 1.20
N ASP A 213 -23.76 2.03 1.93
CA ASP A 213 -22.52 2.21 2.70
C ASP A 213 -22.74 1.74 4.15
N ASP A 214 -22.08 0.66 4.54
CA ASP A 214 -22.14 0.06 5.89
C ASP A 214 -21.05 0.58 6.85
N ARG A 215 -20.26 1.58 6.43
CA ARG A 215 -19.14 2.10 7.22
C ARG A 215 -19.64 3.03 8.33
N GLN A 216 -19.16 2.80 9.55
CA GLN A 216 -19.38 3.69 10.69
C GLN A 216 -18.11 4.46 11.00
N TYR A 217 -18.14 5.78 10.82
CA TYR A 217 -17.05 6.68 11.22
C TYR A 217 -17.18 7.06 12.69
N VAL A 218 -16.05 7.04 13.40
CA VAL A 218 -15.97 7.70 14.71
C VAL A 218 -15.95 9.20 14.43
N SER A 219 -17.10 9.88 14.57
CA SER A 219 -17.13 11.34 14.39
C SER A 219 -16.24 12.02 15.44
N SER A 220 -15.59 13.11 15.06
CA SER A 220 -14.76 13.94 15.96
C SER A 220 -15.50 14.49 17.17
N LYS A 221 -16.84 14.37 17.23
CA LYS A 221 -17.61 14.64 18.45
C LYS A 221 -17.30 13.68 19.60
N ALA A 222 -16.85 12.45 19.31
CA ALA A 222 -16.50 11.48 20.35
C ALA A 222 -15.22 11.84 21.12
N VAL A 223 -14.29 12.59 20.50
CA VAL A 223 -13.02 12.99 21.15
C VAL A 223 -13.23 14.13 22.17
N LYS A 224 -14.33 14.90 22.07
CA LYS A 224 -14.61 16.01 22.99
C LYS A 224 -15.26 15.61 24.33
N VAL A 225 -15.53 14.32 24.57
CA VAL A 225 -16.18 13.88 25.82
C VAL A 225 -15.17 13.50 26.92
N GLY A 226 -13.86 13.45 26.63
CA GLY A 226 -12.82 13.04 27.59
C GLY A 226 -12.14 14.16 28.40
N SER A 227 -12.38 15.44 28.11
CA SER A 227 -11.79 16.56 28.87
C SER A 227 -12.88 17.24 29.70
N LYS A 228 -13.34 16.56 30.75
CA LYS A 228 -13.95 17.24 31.90
C LYS A 228 -12.84 17.52 32.91
N LYS A 229 -12.69 18.82 33.18
CA LYS A 229 -11.89 19.45 34.21
C LYS A 229 -12.00 18.71 35.55
N ASP A 230 -10.87 18.34 36.12
CA ASP A 230 -10.74 18.31 37.57
C ASP A 230 -10.16 19.66 37.99
N ASN A 231 -10.96 20.37 38.80
CA ASN A 231 -10.55 21.51 39.62
C ASN A 231 -9.88 20.98 40.89
#